data_AF-A0A423W8T7-F1
#
_entry.id   AF-A0A423W8T7-F1
#
_cell.length_a   1.000
_cell.length_b   1.000
_cell.length_c   1.000
_cell.angle_alpha   90.00
_cell.angle_beta   90.00
_cell.angle_gamma   90.00
#
_symmetry.space_group_name_H-M   'P 1'
#
loop_
_entity.id
_entity.type
_entity.pdbx_description
1 polymer ?
#
loop_
_entity_poly.entity_id
_entity_poly.type
_entity_poly.pdbx_seq_one_letter_code
_entity_poly.pdbx_strand_id
1 'polypeptide(L)'
;MSATNNWRAGAFGVRPVRIANCSGFHGDPSQEMYKQATLGDLDFITGDYLAEVNIANNAEAYKQNKHPGYEETAWEGLQQTIDVISQKGIKVAINGGALNPGGLAMKVAELVKEKGYDLKVAYVSGDNVLPKLDQHMPQQKDQALPHLDSGNHHITTTSESYLFTREGQEPREIVSANAYLGAHSIYEALQRGADIIISGRASDASPVIACAWYWWSWNAKSYDELAGALIAGHLIECSAYVTGGNFSGADAYDMERFVNPGFPITEIAQDGSCVVTKHPGTGGMVTVDTCRCQLVYELQGNAYLNSDVTAYVDDVAMEQVGVDRVRVFGVRGAPPPSTTKLAIFYKAGYEMQALFNATGYGVGNKFKLFEKQVRFFLEEKALKQFDVLQFQQ
;
A
#
# COMPACT_ATOMS: atom_id res chain seq x y z
N MET A 1 -37.68 7.46 0.14
CA MET A 1 -37.83 6.25 0.98
C MET A 1 -36.62 5.36 0.68
N SER A 2 -35.56 5.52 1.46
CA SER A 2 -34.32 4.76 1.31
C SER A 2 -34.56 3.36 1.88
N ALA A 3 -34.62 2.35 1.01
CA ALA A 3 -34.44 0.97 1.45
C ALA A 3 -32.98 0.87 1.92
N THR A 4 -32.77 0.98 3.24
CA THR A 4 -31.50 0.65 3.88
C THR A 4 -31.26 -0.83 3.68
N ASN A 5 -30.65 -1.17 2.54
CA ASN A 5 -30.19 -2.50 2.19
C ASN A 5 -28.98 -2.79 3.09
N ASN A 6 -29.25 -3.07 4.37
CA ASN A 6 -28.23 -3.31 5.37
C ASN A 6 -27.73 -4.76 5.22
N TRP A 7 -27.13 -5.08 4.07
CA TRP A 7 -26.53 -6.38 3.77
C TRP A 7 -25.45 -6.78 4.80
N ARG A 8 -25.02 -5.81 5.63
CA ARG A 8 -24.07 -5.97 6.74
C ARG A 8 -24.70 -6.22 8.11
N ALA A 9 -26.00 -6.06 8.28
CA ALA A 9 -26.64 -6.23 9.58
C ALA A 9 -26.35 -7.63 10.13
N GLY A 10 -25.65 -7.72 11.27
CA GLY A 10 -25.27 -8.98 11.90
C GLY A 10 -24.11 -9.73 11.23
N ALA A 11 -23.40 -9.12 10.26
CA ALA A 11 -22.26 -9.77 9.59
C ALA A 11 -20.93 -9.63 10.37
N PHE A 12 -20.80 -8.62 11.23
CA PHE A 12 -19.60 -8.32 11.98
C PHE A 12 -19.16 -9.52 12.83
N GLY A 13 -17.95 -10.03 12.60
CA GLY A 13 -17.42 -11.20 13.30
C GLY A 13 -18.17 -12.52 13.03
N VAL A 14 -18.97 -12.62 11.95
CA VAL A 14 -19.73 -13.83 11.60
C VAL A 14 -19.21 -14.51 10.34
N ARG A 15 -18.68 -13.74 9.38
CA ARG A 15 -18.12 -14.23 8.12
C ARG A 15 -16.75 -13.60 7.85
N PRO A 16 -15.94 -14.16 6.91
CA PRO A 16 -14.72 -13.51 6.45
C PRO A 16 -14.93 -12.04 6.10
N VAL A 17 -14.03 -11.19 6.58
CA VAL A 17 -14.03 -9.76 6.28
C VAL A 17 -13.52 -9.54 4.87
N ARG A 18 -14.24 -8.75 4.07
CA ARG A 18 -13.89 -8.45 2.69
C ARG A 18 -13.18 -7.10 2.63
N ILE A 19 -11.89 -7.13 2.37
CA ILE A 19 -11.03 -5.94 2.34
C ILE A 19 -10.47 -5.82 0.92
N ALA A 20 -10.72 -4.69 0.27
CA ALA A 20 -10.12 -4.39 -1.02
C ALA A 20 -9.06 -3.32 -0.87
N ASN A 21 -8.01 -3.40 -1.67
CA ASN A 21 -7.03 -2.35 -1.76
C ASN A 21 -7.27 -1.49 -3.01
N CYS A 22 -7.14 -0.17 -2.90
CA CYS A 22 -7.40 0.76 -4.00
C CYS A 22 -6.17 1.52 -4.50
N SER A 23 -5.02 1.33 -3.87
CA SER A 23 -3.75 1.94 -4.27
C SER A 23 -2.59 1.15 -3.67
N GLY A 24 -1.54 0.92 -4.44
CA GLY A 24 -0.21 0.48 -3.99
C GLY A 24 0.93 1.37 -4.50
N PHE A 25 0.59 2.46 -5.20
CA PHE A 25 1.53 3.39 -5.78
C PHE A 25 0.89 4.78 -5.86
N HIS A 26 1.68 5.84 -5.63
CA HIS A 26 1.16 7.22 -5.62
C HIS A 26 0.50 7.64 -6.95
N GLY A 27 0.89 7.02 -8.07
CA GLY A 27 0.33 7.25 -9.40
C GLY A 27 -0.85 6.36 -9.77
N ASP A 28 -1.34 5.51 -8.86
CA ASP A 28 -2.53 4.71 -9.14
C ASP A 28 -3.76 5.61 -9.38
N PRO A 29 -4.63 5.28 -10.36
CA PRO A 29 -5.78 6.10 -10.68
C PRO A 29 -6.76 6.20 -9.50
N SER A 30 -7.18 7.43 -9.18
CA SER A 30 -8.17 7.69 -8.12
C SER A 30 -9.49 6.93 -8.31
N GLN A 31 -9.84 6.58 -9.56
CA GLN A 31 -11.02 5.80 -9.91
C GLN A 31 -11.00 4.37 -9.36
N GLU A 32 -9.84 3.79 -9.02
CA GLU A 32 -9.78 2.42 -8.48
C GLU A 32 -10.53 2.30 -7.15
N MET A 33 -10.52 3.34 -6.30
CA MET A 33 -11.35 3.38 -5.09
C MET A 33 -12.85 3.28 -5.42
N TYR A 34 -13.29 4.02 -6.44
CA TYR A 34 -14.68 4.00 -6.89
C TYR A 34 -15.08 2.64 -7.47
N LYS A 35 -14.20 2.02 -8.28
CA LYS A 35 -14.41 0.67 -8.83
C LYS A 35 -14.55 -0.36 -7.71
N GLN A 36 -13.64 -0.36 -6.73
CA GLN A 36 -13.71 -1.28 -5.58
C GLN A 36 -15.05 -1.11 -4.83
N ALA A 37 -15.47 0.13 -4.58
CA ALA A 37 -16.73 0.40 -3.88
C ALA A 37 -17.99 -0.01 -4.66
N THR A 38 -17.95 -0.02 -5.99
CA THR A 38 -19.15 -0.20 -6.84
C THR A 38 -19.30 -1.61 -7.40
N LEU A 39 -18.21 -2.28 -7.78
CA LEU A 39 -18.22 -3.57 -8.49
C LEU A 39 -18.62 -4.77 -7.62
N GLY A 40 -18.77 -4.57 -6.30
CA GLY A 40 -19.26 -5.60 -5.40
C GLY A 40 -19.43 -5.09 -3.97
N ASP A 41 -19.67 -6.03 -3.08
CA ASP A 41 -19.80 -5.74 -1.65
C ASP A 41 -18.45 -5.92 -0.95
N LEU A 42 -18.04 -4.90 -0.23
CA LEU A 42 -16.81 -4.87 0.57
C LEU A 42 -17.16 -4.43 1.97
N ASP A 43 -16.39 -4.86 2.97
CA ASP A 43 -16.46 -4.33 4.34
C ASP A 43 -15.57 -3.10 4.49
N PHE A 44 -14.36 -3.20 3.95
CA PHE A 44 -13.33 -2.16 4.02
C PHE A 44 -12.69 -1.90 2.66
N ILE A 45 -12.28 -0.65 2.47
CA ILE A 45 -11.32 -0.26 1.43
C ILE A 45 -10.06 0.26 2.11
N THR A 46 -8.91 -0.29 1.73
CA THR A 46 -7.59 0.17 2.12
C THR A 46 -6.86 0.80 0.93
N GLY A 47 -5.76 1.48 1.18
CA GLY A 47 -4.92 2.04 0.14
C GLY A 47 -3.57 2.47 0.69
N ASP A 48 -2.53 1.99 0.03
CA ASP A 48 -1.15 2.44 0.20
C ASP A 48 -0.78 3.41 -0.94
N TYR A 49 -0.51 4.65 -0.57
CA TYR A 49 -0.14 5.73 -1.49
C TYR A 49 1.31 6.17 -1.30
N LEU A 50 2.03 5.59 -0.33
CA LEU A 50 3.33 6.11 0.10
C LEU A 50 4.45 5.12 -0.17
N ALA A 51 5.31 5.45 -1.11
CA ALA A 51 6.64 4.87 -1.24
C ALA A 51 7.70 5.82 -0.63
N GLU A 52 8.92 5.33 -0.45
CA GLU A 52 10.02 6.18 0.04
C GLU A 52 10.27 7.38 -0.90
N VAL A 53 10.11 7.20 -2.22
CA VAL A 53 10.43 8.23 -3.22
C VAL A 53 9.49 9.45 -3.17
N ASN A 54 8.18 9.27 -3.00
CA ASN A 54 7.24 10.39 -3.01
C ASN A 54 7.22 11.15 -1.68
N ILE A 55 7.48 10.51 -0.53
CA ILE A 55 7.56 11.21 0.76
C ILE A 55 8.60 12.33 0.72
N ALA A 56 9.81 12.06 0.18
CA ALA A 56 10.88 13.03 0.09
C ALA A 56 10.53 14.21 -0.83
N ASN A 57 10.01 13.92 -2.02
CA ASN A 57 9.61 14.94 -3.00
C ASN A 57 8.47 15.81 -2.47
N ASN A 58 7.47 15.19 -1.84
CA ASN A 58 6.33 15.89 -1.25
C ASN A 58 6.75 16.73 -0.04
N ALA A 59 7.78 16.33 0.71
CA ALA A 59 8.26 17.09 1.86
C ALA A 59 8.89 18.42 1.47
N GLU A 60 9.74 18.45 0.42
CA GLU A 60 10.29 19.71 -0.08
C GLU A 60 9.19 20.63 -0.63
N ALA A 61 8.28 20.09 -1.43
CA ALA A 61 7.20 20.87 -2.04
C ALA A 61 6.21 21.39 -0.98
N TYR A 62 5.89 20.59 0.05
CA TYR A 62 5.03 20.99 1.16
C TYR A 62 5.67 22.10 2.01
N LYS A 63 6.96 21.97 2.36
CA LYS A 63 7.72 23.02 3.08
C LYS A 63 7.72 24.35 2.32
N GLN A 64 7.66 24.31 0.99
CA GLN A 64 7.59 25.48 0.11
C GLN A 64 6.16 25.97 -0.18
N ASN A 65 5.13 25.38 0.43
CA ASN A 65 3.71 25.65 0.14
C ASN A 65 3.31 25.44 -1.34
N LYS A 66 3.99 24.51 -2.04
CA LYS A 66 3.72 24.14 -3.43
C LYS A 66 2.95 22.81 -3.57
N HIS A 67 2.67 22.15 -2.46
CA HIS A 67 1.96 20.88 -2.37
C HIS A 67 1.08 20.89 -1.11
N PRO A 68 -0.11 20.27 -1.09
CA PRO A 68 -0.99 20.28 0.10
C PRO A 68 -0.51 19.38 1.24
N GLY A 69 0.48 18.53 0.98
CA GLY A 69 1.10 17.63 1.96
C GLY A 69 0.42 16.27 2.08
N TYR A 70 -0.67 16.01 1.35
CA TYR A 70 -1.34 14.72 1.21
C TYR A 70 -1.39 14.31 -0.27
N GLU A 71 -1.67 13.05 -0.54
CA GLU A 71 -1.75 12.51 -1.92
C GLU A 71 -3.06 12.95 -2.58
N GLU A 72 -2.94 13.63 -3.73
CA GLU A 72 -4.11 14.18 -4.43
C GLU A 72 -5.03 13.07 -4.96
N THR A 73 -4.47 11.95 -5.43
CA THR A 73 -5.23 10.78 -5.88
C THR A 73 -6.05 10.14 -4.77
N ALA A 74 -5.57 10.20 -3.52
CA ALA A 74 -6.34 9.76 -2.34
C ALA A 74 -7.55 10.69 -2.07
N TRP A 75 -7.35 12.00 -2.17
CA TRP A 75 -8.45 12.98 -2.07
C TRP A 75 -9.49 12.76 -3.16
N GLU A 76 -9.06 12.67 -4.42
CA GLU A 76 -9.94 12.47 -5.56
C GLU A 76 -10.72 11.15 -5.47
N GLY A 77 -10.07 10.08 -5.02
CA GLY A 77 -10.70 8.78 -4.84
C GLY A 77 -11.82 8.85 -3.81
N LEU A 78 -11.56 9.49 -2.66
CA LEU A 78 -12.59 9.73 -1.63
C LEU A 78 -13.71 10.61 -2.18
N GLN A 79 -13.39 11.68 -2.91
CA GLN A 79 -14.38 12.58 -3.50
C GLN A 79 -15.32 11.85 -4.48
N GLN A 80 -14.77 10.98 -5.33
CA GLN A 80 -15.55 10.18 -6.28
C GLN A 80 -16.41 9.12 -5.59
N THR A 81 -15.99 8.63 -4.42
CA THR A 81 -16.53 7.40 -3.80
C THR A 81 -17.42 7.66 -2.59
N ILE A 82 -17.42 8.87 -2.01
CA ILE A 82 -18.08 9.18 -0.73
C ILE A 82 -19.57 8.81 -0.69
N ASP A 83 -20.28 8.98 -1.81
CA ASP A 83 -21.72 8.66 -1.91
C ASP A 83 -21.94 7.14 -1.76
N VAL A 84 -21.08 6.33 -2.37
CA VAL A 84 -21.13 4.85 -2.31
C VAL A 84 -20.69 4.35 -0.94
N ILE A 85 -19.65 4.98 -0.36
CA ILE A 85 -19.18 4.72 1.01
C ILE A 85 -20.32 4.89 2.00
N SER A 86 -21.03 6.02 1.93
CA SER A 86 -22.19 6.31 2.78
C SER A 86 -23.33 5.30 2.55
N GLN A 87 -23.70 5.06 1.29
CA GLN A 87 -24.81 4.18 0.94
C GLN A 87 -24.59 2.72 1.38
N LYS A 88 -23.38 2.18 1.22
CA LYS A 88 -23.04 0.79 1.54
C LYS A 88 -22.46 0.63 2.96
N GLY A 89 -22.22 1.74 3.67
CA GLY A 89 -21.56 1.76 4.97
C GLY A 89 -20.08 1.34 4.91
N ILE A 90 -19.40 1.50 3.78
CA ILE A 90 -17.99 1.07 3.62
C ILE A 90 -17.08 1.85 4.56
N LYS A 91 -16.20 1.15 5.27
CA LYS A 91 -15.18 1.78 6.09
C LYS A 91 -13.88 1.90 5.28
N VAL A 92 -13.13 2.97 5.47
CA VAL A 92 -11.93 3.28 4.71
C VAL A 92 -10.75 3.49 5.64
N ALA A 93 -9.61 2.88 5.35
CA ALA A 93 -8.35 3.09 6.07
C ALA A 93 -7.19 3.25 5.07
N ILE A 94 -6.69 4.47 4.90
CA ILE A 94 -5.67 4.80 3.90
C ILE A 94 -4.51 5.58 4.51
N ASN A 95 -3.31 5.42 3.96
CA ASN A 95 -2.13 6.22 4.34
C ASN A 95 -1.89 7.43 3.41
N GLY A 96 -2.84 7.74 2.52
CA GLY A 96 -2.76 8.88 1.59
C GLY A 96 -2.74 10.27 2.24
N GLY A 97 -2.82 10.35 3.57
CA GLY A 97 -2.58 11.58 4.31
C GLY A 97 -1.13 12.07 4.21
N ALA A 98 -0.18 11.19 3.88
CA ALA A 98 1.23 11.50 3.68
C ALA A 98 1.81 12.35 4.83
N LEU A 99 2.20 13.58 4.55
CA LEU A 99 2.80 14.52 5.50
C LEU A 99 1.75 15.38 6.23
N ASN A 100 0.50 15.39 5.74
CA ASN A 100 -0.59 16.20 6.26
C ASN A 100 -1.91 15.40 6.39
N PRO A 101 -1.92 14.31 7.19
CA PRO A 101 -3.13 13.50 7.37
C PRO A 101 -4.29 14.29 7.98
N GLY A 102 -4.00 15.26 8.86
CA GLY A 102 -4.99 16.17 9.43
C GLY A 102 -5.64 17.05 8.37
N GLY A 103 -4.86 17.62 7.44
CA GLY A 103 -5.39 18.45 6.36
C GLY A 103 -6.31 17.69 5.41
N LEU A 104 -5.94 16.46 5.04
CA LEU A 104 -6.81 15.62 4.22
C LEU A 104 -8.10 15.24 4.98
N ALA A 105 -7.99 14.86 6.25
CA ALA A 105 -9.16 14.51 7.06
C ALA A 105 -10.15 15.67 7.24
N MET A 106 -9.65 16.90 7.44
CA MET A 106 -10.50 18.09 7.51
C MET A 106 -11.24 18.33 6.19
N LYS A 107 -10.54 18.22 5.06
CA LYS A 107 -11.14 18.38 3.72
C LYS A 107 -12.21 17.32 3.43
N VAL A 108 -11.99 16.08 3.85
CA VAL A 108 -12.97 14.99 3.73
C VAL A 108 -14.16 15.21 4.67
N ALA A 109 -13.93 15.70 5.89
CA ALA A 109 -15.01 16.03 6.83
C ALA A 109 -15.90 17.16 6.29
N GLU A 110 -15.32 18.15 5.60
CA GLU A 110 -16.08 19.20 4.90
C GLU A 110 -16.97 18.63 3.79
N LEU A 111 -16.43 17.71 2.98
CA LEU A 111 -17.20 17.01 1.95
C LEU A 111 -18.36 16.17 2.53
N VAL A 112 -18.10 15.44 3.62
CA VAL A 112 -19.13 14.67 4.35
C VAL A 112 -20.27 15.60 4.80
N LYS A 113 -19.93 16.75 5.37
CA LYS A 113 -20.90 17.77 5.81
C LYS A 113 -21.67 18.37 4.63
N GLU A 114 -21.00 18.71 3.54
CA GLU A 114 -21.62 19.24 2.31
C GLU A 114 -22.66 18.26 1.74
N LYS A 115 -22.32 16.97 1.72
CA LYS A 115 -23.20 15.89 1.23
C LYS A 115 -24.30 15.50 2.21
N GLY A 116 -24.25 15.97 3.47
CA GLY A 116 -25.22 15.65 4.51
C GLY A 116 -25.16 14.20 4.99
N TYR A 117 -23.98 13.59 4.95
CA TYR A 117 -23.76 12.22 5.44
C TYR A 117 -23.38 12.17 6.92
N ASP A 118 -23.74 11.08 7.61
CA ASP A 118 -23.35 10.79 8.98
C ASP A 118 -22.13 9.86 9.00
N LEU A 119 -21.00 10.34 8.46
CA LEU A 119 -19.73 9.61 8.43
C LEU A 119 -18.73 10.27 9.37
N LYS A 120 -18.03 9.47 10.18
CA LYS A 120 -16.98 9.97 11.07
C LYS A 120 -15.62 9.85 10.41
N VAL A 121 -14.93 10.99 10.29
CA VAL A 121 -13.57 11.04 9.74
C VAL A 121 -12.56 11.19 10.89
N ALA A 122 -11.54 10.35 10.89
CA ALA A 122 -10.44 10.39 11.84
C ALA A 122 -9.10 10.43 11.10
N TYR A 123 -8.06 10.93 11.77
CA TYR A 123 -6.70 10.84 11.25
C TYR A 123 -5.72 10.31 12.30
N VAL A 124 -4.65 9.70 11.82
CA VAL A 124 -3.53 9.20 12.63
C VAL A 124 -2.30 10.05 12.34
N SER A 125 -1.66 10.54 13.39
CA SER A 125 -0.40 11.29 13.34
C SER A 125 0.64 10.66 14.27
N GLY A 126 1.89 11.13 14.18
CA GLY A 126 3.01 10.68 15.02
C GLY A 126 4.09 9.90 14.27
N ASP A 127 3.90 9.68 12.97
CA ASP A 127 4.89 9.14 12.05
C ASP A 127 6.02 10.13 11.81
N ASN A 128 5.73 11.42 11.69
CA ASN A 128 6.74 12.46 11.54
C ASN A 128 7.56 12.61 12.84
N VAL A 129 8.78 12.08 12.83
CA VAL A 129 9.73 12.16 13.95
C VAL A 129 10.83 13.19 13.73
N LEU A 130 10.80 13.94 12.62
CA LEU A 130 11.79 14.99 12.33
C LEU A 130 12.00 15.95 13.52
N PRO A 131 10.98 16.41 14.27
CA PRO A 131 11.19 17.28 15.43
C PRO A 131 11.96 16.64 16.60
N LYS A 132 12.15 15.32 16.58
CA LYS A 132 12.86 14.55 17.61
C LYS A 132 14.31 14.22 17.23
N LEU A 133 14.71 14.51 15.99
CA LEU A 133 16.04 14.20 15.46
C LEU A 133 16.92 15.45 15.43
N ASP A 134 18.23 15.25 15.26
CA ASP A 134 19.11 16.32 14.78
C ASP A 134 18.62 16.79 13.41
N GLN A 135 18.84 18.06 13.07
CA GLN A 135 18.44 18.63 11.78
C GLN A 135 19.30 18.09 10.63
N HIS A 136 20.41 17.42 10.92
CA HIS A 136 21.39 17.01 9.92
C HIS A 136 21.74 15.53 9.97
N MET A 137 22.15 15.00 8.81
CA MET A 137 22.73 13.67 8.71
C MET A 137 24.09 13.57 9.43
N PRO A 138 24.46 12.38 9.95
CA PRO A 138 25.77 12.14 10.55
C PRO A 138 26.93 12.58 9.64
N GLN A 139 27.92 13.24 10.22
CA GLN A 139 29.05 13.80 9.48
C GLN A 139 30.19 12.82 9.26
N GLN A 140 30.30 11.81 10.13
CA GLN A 140 31.31 10.75 10.07
C GLN A 140 30.64 9.38 9.98
N LYS A 141 31.34 8.42 9.37
CA LYS A 141 30.80 7.05 9.13
C LYS A 141 30.55 6.28 10.42
N ASP A 142 31.37 6.47 11.44
CA ASP A 142 31.24 5.83 12.76
C ASP A 142 30.06 6.36 13.59
N GLN A 143 29.55 7.54 13.24
CA GLN A 143 28.32 8.12 13.81
C GLN A 143 27.05 7.68 13.06
N ALA A 144 27.20 7.05 11.89
CA ALA A 144 26.07 6.61 11.09
C ALA A 144 25.50 5.27 11.58
N LEU A 145 24.22 5.02 11.26
CA LEU A 145 23.66 3.68 11.42
C LEU A 145 24.37 2.70 10.48
N PRO A 146 24.52 1.42 10.89
CA PRO A 146 25.09 0.40 10.03
C PRO A 146 24.26 0.24 8.75
N HIS A 147 24.95 -0.04 7.64
CA HIS A 147 24.30 -0.42 6.39
C HIS A 147 23.49 -1.71 6.60
N LEU A 148 22.33 -1.86 5.96
CA LEU A 148 21.48 -3.05 6.14
C LEU A 148 22.25 -4.36 5.89
N ASP A 149 23.07 -4.37 4.84
CA ASP A 149 23.93 -5.51 4.50
C ASP A 149 25.23 -5.63 5.32
N SER A 150 25.52 -4.72 6.26
CA SER A 150 26.81 -4.77 6.98
C SER A 150 26.96 -6.01 7.86
N GLY A 151 25.86 -6.68 8.19
CA GLY A 151 25.87 -7.97 8.88
C GLY A 151 26.26 -9.15 7.99
N ASN A 152 26.29 -8.97 6.67
CA ASN A 152 26.68 -10.00 5.71
C ASN A 152 28.14 -9.80 5.28
N HIS A 153 29.05 -10.61 5.82
CA HIS A 153 30.49 -10.54 5.52
C HIS A 153 30.85 -10.83 4.05
N HIS A 154 29.92 -11.33 3.24
CA HIS A 154 30.12 -11.54 1.80
C HIS A 154 29.83 -10.28 0.96
N ILE A 155 29.21 -9.26 1.56
CA ILE A 155 28.87 -8.01 0.87
C ILE A 155 29.93 -6.97 1.21
N THR A 156 30.54 -6.40 0.16
CA THR A 156 31.43 -5.24 0.28
C THR A 156 30.61 -3.99 0.00
N THR A 157 30.39 -3.16 1.01
CA THR A 157 29.74 -1.85 0.83
C THR A 157 30.65 -0.95 -0.02
N THR A 158 30.08 -0.19 -0.94
CA THR A 158 30.84 0.74 -1.76
C THR A 158 31.12 2.04 -0.99
N SER A 159 32.02 2.89 -1.52
CA SER A 159 32.25 4.24 -0.96
C SER A 159 30.97 5.08 -0.94
N GLU A 160 30.06 4.80 -1.87
CA GLU A 160 28.84 5.57 -2.08
C GLU A 160 27.80 5.34 -0.97
N SER A 161 27.88 4.24 -0.22
CA SER A 161 26.96 3.91 0.87
C SER A 161 26.89 4.98 1.97
N TYR A 162 27.90 5.86 2.06
CA TYR A 162 27.99 6.91 3.07
C TYR A 162 28.12 8.32 2.48
N LEU A 163 27.62 8.58 1.26
CA LEU A 163 27.69 9.90 0.59
C LEU A 163 27.03 11.07 1.35
N PHE A 164 26.23 10.78 2.37
CA PHE A 164 25.69 11.80 3.29
C PHE A 164 26.77 12.37 4.23
N THR A 165 27.81 11.59 4.55
CA THR A 165 28.91 12.04 5.40
C THR A 165 29.73 13.12 4.69
N ARG A 166 30.04 14.20 5.40
CA ARG A 166 30.59 15.45 4.84
C ARG A 166 31.60 16.07 5.82
N GLU A 167 32.60 15.29 6.23
CA GLU A 167 33.61 15.76 7.19
C GLU A 167 34.31 17.05 6.72
N GLY A 168 34.23 18.10 7.54
CA GLY A 168 34.79 19.42 7.23
C GLY A 168 34.02 20.23 6.17
N GLN A 169 32.81 19.82 5.80
CA GLN A 169 31.91 20.55 4.89
C GLN A 169 30.56 20.84 5.56
N GLU A 170 29.70 21.59 4.87
CA GLU A 170 28.34 21.84 5.35
C GLU A 170 27.56 20.52 5.49
N PRO A 171 26.90 20.31 6.65
CA PRO A 171 26.16 19.09 6.90
C PRO A 171 24.91 18.99 6.03
N ARG A 172 24.50 17.76 5.70
CA ARG A 172 23.27 17.54 4.91
C ARG A 172 22.06 17.69 5.81
N GLU A 173 21.19 18.66 5.52
CA GLU A 173 19.90 18.81 6.19
C GLU A 173 18.98 17.60 5.91
N ILE A 174 18.29 17.14 6.96
CA ILE A 174 17.23 16.14 6.85
C ILE A 174 15.96 16.84 6.36
N VAL A 175 15.40 16.33 5.27
CA VAL A 175 14.19 16.85 4.61
C VAL A 175 12.93 16.26 5.25
N SER A 176 12.96 14.97 5.59
CA SER A 176 11.84 14.24 6.18
C SER A 176 12.36 13.06 6.99
N ALA A 177 11.63 12.71 8.05
CA ALA A 177 11.88 11.53 8.86
C ALA A 177 10.54 10.94 9.33
N ASN A 178 10.14 9.81 8.76
CA ASN A 178 8.84 9.20 8.99
C ASN A 178 8.97 7.75 9.48
N ALA A 179 8.41 7.48 10.65
CA ALA A 179 8.30 6.15 11.23
C ALA A 179 7.14 5.38 10.60
N TYR A 180 7.33 4.08 10.41
CA TYR A 180 6.31 3.19 9.87
C TYR A 180 5.38 2.75 11.00
N LEU A 181 4.27 3.47 11.17
CA LEU A 181 3.29 3.15 12.20
C LEU A 181 2.59 1.81 11.93
N GLY A 182 2.18 1.12 12.99
CA GLY A 182 1.39 -0.10 12.90
C GLY A 182 -0.13 0.15 12.86
N ALA A 183 -0.88 -0.94 12.81
CA ALA A 183 -2.33 -1.05 12.77
C ALA A 183 -3.04 -0.50 14.01
N HIS A 184 -2.36 -0.45 15.16
CA HIS A 184 -3.01 -0.16 16.45
C HIS A 184 -3.78 1.17 16.47
N SER A 185 -3.21 2.24 15.92
CA SER A 185 -3.87 3.55 15.88
C SER A 185 -5.08 3.59 14.94
N ILE A 186 -5.04 2.82 13.84
CA ILE A 186 -6.16 2.67 12.91
C ILE A 186 -7.27 1.86 13.57
N TYR A 187 -6.92 0.76 14.26
CA TYR A 187 -7.84 -0.04 15.06
C TYR A 187 -8.54 0.80 16.15
N GLU A 188 -7.80 1.63 16.88
CA GLU A 188 -8.36 2.54 17.90
C GLU A 188 -9.37 3.53 17.29
N ALA A 189 -9.08 4.07 16.11
CA ALA A 189 -10.02 4.94 15.40
C ALA A 189 -11.31 4.19 15.01
N LEU A 190 -11.20 2.96 14.52
CA LEU A 190 -12.35 2.09 14.22
C LEU A 190 -13.19 1.78 15.46
N GLN A 191 -12.54 1.46 16.60
CA GLN A 191 -13.22 1.23 17.89
C GLN A 191 -13.99 2.47 18.38
N ARG A 192 -13.48 3.68 18.10
CA ARG A 192 -14.16 4.95 18.40
C ARG A 192 -15.26 5.31 17.40
N GLY A 193 -15.50 4.43 16.43
CA GLY A 193 -16.57 4.55 15.46
C GLY A 193 -16.22 5.35 14.22
N ALA A 194 -14.93 5.54 13.90
CA ALA A 194 -14.54 6.16 12.63
C ALA A 194 -15.00 5.29 11.44
N ASP A 195 -15.40 5.97 10.36
CA ASP A 195 -15.76 5.37 9.09
C ASP A 195 -14.67 5.59 8.05
N ILE A 196 -13.98 6.73 8.10
CA ILE A 196 -12.85 7.05 7.23
C ILE A 196 -11.65 7.40 8.12
N ILE A 197 -10.57 6.65 7.98
CA ILE A 197 -9.32 6.82 8.72
C ILE A 197 -8.22 7.18 7.73
N ILE A 198 -7.56 8.30 7.98
CA ILE A 198 -6.48 8.82 7.15
C ILE A 198 -5.20 8.90 7.99
N SER A 199 -4.20 8.07 7.68
CA SER A 199 -2.90 8.13 8.34
C SER A 199 -1.87 8.89 7.51
N GLY A 200 -0.79 9.32 8.16
CA GLY A 200 0.50 9.52 7.50
C GLY A 200 1.15 8.18 7.19
N ARG A 201 2.49 8.06 7.32
CA ARG A 201 3.17 6.80 7.04
C ARG A 201 2.74 5.69 8.02
N ALA A 202 2.20 4.62 7.46
CA ALA A 202 1.96 3.35 8.13
C ALA A 202 2.71 2.26 7.36
N SER A 203 3.03 1.15 8.01
CA SER A 203 3.46 -0.06 7.28
C SER A 203 2.35 -0.51 6.34
N ASP A 204 2.74 -0.96 5.15
CA ASP A 204 1.85 -1.07 3.98
C ASP A 204 0.66 -2.00 4.24
N ALA A 205 0.89 -3.13 4.93
CA ALA A 205 -0.14 -4.09 5.30
C ALA A 205 -0.96 -3.69 6.55
N SER A 206 -0.51 -2.71 7.35
CA SER A 206 -1.12 -2.36 8.64
C SER A 206 -2.57 -1.85 8.55
N PRO A 207 -3.00 -1.11 7.52
CA PRO A 207 -4.42 -0.81 7.30
C PRO A 207 -5.27 -2.08 7.18
N VAL A 208 -4.79 -3.10 6.46
CA VAL A 208 -5.50 -4.39 6.30
C VAL A 208 -5.55 -5.15 7.62
N ILE A 209 -4.43 -5.18 8.36
CA ILE A 209 -4.36 -5.78 9.71
C ILE A 209 -5.36 -5.09 10.63
N ALA A 210 -5.44 -3.75 10.64
CA ALA A 210 -6.35 -3.00 11.50
C ALA A 210 -7.83 -3.32 11.20
N CYS A 211 -8.19 -3.43 9.92
CA CYS A 211 -9.53 -3.79 9.49
C CYS A 211 -9.92 -5.21 9.93
N ALA A 212 -9.02 -6.19 9.76
CA ALA A 212 -9.27 -7.58 10.17
C ALA A 212 -9.32 -7.72 11.70
N TRP A 213 -8.38 -7.07 12.40
CA TRP A 213 -8.33 -7.02 13.85
C TRP A 213 -9.63 -6.44 14.42
N TYR A 214 -10.08 -5.30 13.89
CA TYR A 214 -11.36 -4.71 14.28
C TYR A 214 -12.53 -5.67 14.03
N TRP A 215 -12.64 -6.22 12.81
CA TRP A 215 -13.75 -7.08 12.43
C TRP A 215 -13.90 -8.33 13.29
N TRP A 216 -12.80 -9.00 13.61
CA TRP A 216 -12.80 -10.23 14.39
C TRP A 216 -12.63 -10.00 15.89
N SER A 217 -12.43 -8.74 16.31
CA SER A 217 -12.18 -8.38 17.72
C SER A 217 -11.04 -9.21 18.34
N TRP A 218 -9.99 -9.46 17.55
CA TRP A 218 -8.80 -10.13 18.05
C TRP A 218 -8.16 -9.33 19.20
N ASN A 219 -7.30 -9.97 19.98
CA ASN A 219 -6.46 -9.28 20.94
C ASN A 219 -5.07 -9.00 20.35
N ALA A 220 -4.31 -8.07 20.94
CA ALA A 220 -2.98 -7.66 20.46
C ALA A 220 -1.90 -8.77 20.48
N LYS A 221 -2.20 -9.94 21.04
CA LYS A 221 -1.33 -11.12 21.09
C LYS A 221 -1.88 -12.30 20.28
N SER A 222 -2.91 -12.07 19.46
CA SER A 222 -3.43 -13.07 18.50
C SER A 222 -2.47 -13.14 17.31
N TYR A 223 -1.23 -13.57 17.59
CA TYR A 223 -0.11 -13.36 16.67
C TYR A 223 -0.29 -14.15 15.38
N ASP A 224 -0.82 -15.37 15.43
CA ASP A 224 -1.07 -16.17 14.23
C ASP A 224 -2.12 -15.50 13.34
N GLU A 225 -3.20 -14.97 13.93
CA GLU A 225 -4.25 -14.27 13.21
C GLU A 225 -3.77 -12.94 12.61
N LEU A 226 -3.01 -12.16 13.39
CA LEU A 226 -2.39 -10.92 12.93
C LEU A 226 -1.37 -11.19 11.81
N ALA A 227 -0.60 -12.27 11.91
CA ALA A 227 0.35 -12.68 10.87
C ALA A 227 -0.37 -13.14 9.60
N GLY A 228 -1.48 -13.86 9.73
CA GLY A 228 -2.37 -14.17 8.61
C GLY A 228 -2.89 -12.91 7.91
N ALA A 229 -3.32 -11.91 8.69
CA ALA A 229 -3.73 -10.61 8.16
C ALA A 229 -2.57 -9.81 7.54
N LEU A 230 -1.35 -9.92 8.06
CA LEU A 230 -0.14 -9.35 7.45
C LEU A 230 0.09 -9.93 6.06
N ILE A 231 0.07 -11.27 5.92
CA ILE A 231 0.24 -11.93 4.62
C ILE A 231 -0.91 -11.57 3.67
N ALA A 232 -2.15 -11.51 4.17
CA ALA A 232 -3.29 -11.07 3.38
C ALA A 232 -3.13 -9.62 2.88
N GLY A 233 -2.64 -8.72 3.74
CA GLY A 233 -2.34 -7.32 3.40
C GLY A 233 -1.24 -7.21 2.36
N HIS A 234 -0.13 -7.90 2.59
CA HIS A 234 1.00 -7.94 1.66
C HIS A 234 0.61 -8.43 0.25
N LEU A 235 -0.31 -9.39 0.18
CA LEU A 235 -0.83 -9.87 -1.10
C LEU A 235 -1.68 -8.83 -1.84
N ILE A 236 -2.32 -7.88 -1.15
CA ILE A 236 -3.24 -6.92 -1.79
C ILE A 236 -2.71 -5.48 -1.88
N GLU A 237 -1.64 -5.13 -1.16
CA GLU A 237 -1.14 -3.75 -1.05
C GLU A 237 -0.53 -3.20 -2.35
N CYS A 238 0.22 -4.01 -3.12
CA CYS A 238 0.93 -3.56 -4.33
C CYS A 238 0.03 -3.49 -5.59
N SER A 239 -1.06 -2.74 -5.53
CA SER A 239 -1.95 -2.47 -6.68
C SER A 239 -2.45 -3.78 -7.33
N ALA A 240 -2.18 -3.98 -8.63
CA ALA A 240 -2.58 -5.13 -9.41
C ALA A 240 -1.60 -6.32 -9.37
N TYR A 241 -0.57 -6.33 -8.52
CA TYR A 241 0.51 -7.33 -8.62
C TYR A 241 0.00 -8.77 -8.48
N VAL A 242 -0.76 -9.06 -7.42
CA VAL A 242 -1.31 -10.40 -7.17
C VAL A 242 -2.36 -10.84 -8.20
N THR A 243 -2.92 -9.88 -8.95
CA THR A 243 -3.86 -10.13 -10.04
C THR A 243 -3.16 -10.21 -11.41
N GLY A 244 -1.82 -10.24 -11.42
CA GLY A 244 -1.00 -10.47 -12.61
C GLY A 244 -0.14 -9.29 -13.06
N GLY A 245 -0.21 -8.15 -12.38
CA GLY A 245 0.52 -6.92 -12.76
C GLY A 245 2.05 -7.04 -12.75
N ASN A 246 2.60 -7.97 -11.96
CA ASN A 246 4.03 -8.28 -11.92
C ASN A 246 4.31 -9.80 -12.08
N PHE A 247 3.42 -10.51 -12.76
CA PHE A 247 3.53 -11.96 -12.89
C PHE A 247 4.55 -12.37 -13.96
N SER A 248 5.59 -13.11 -13.56
CA SER A 248 6.66 -13.51 -14.48
C SER A 248 6.22 -14.51 -15.56
N GLY A 249 5.14 -15.26 -15.34
CA GLY A 249 4.57 -16.22 -16.30
C GLY A 249 3.46 -15.65 -17.18
N ALA A 250 3.38 -14.32 -17.33
CA ALA A 250 2.32 -13.68 -18.12
C ALA A 250 2.32 -14.07 -19.61
N ASP A 251 3.45 -14.55 -20.14
CA ASP A 251 3.60 -14.99 -21.54
C ASP A 251 2.86 -16.28 -21.88
N ALA A 252 2.43 -17.06 -20.87
CA ALA A 252 1.60 -18.24 -21.05
C ALA A 252 0.11 -17.92 -21.29
N TYR A 253 -0.29 -16.64 -21.24
CA TYR A 253 -1.68 -16.20 -21.35
C TYR A 253 -1.84 -15.10 -22.40
N ASP A 254 -3.08 -14.82 -22.76
CA ASP A 254 -3.40 -13.70 -23.62
C ASP A 254 -3.01 -12.37 -22.96
N MET A 255 -2.21 -11.58 -23.67
CA MET A 255 -1.74 -10.26 -23.24
C MET A 255 -2.89 -9.29 -22.94
N GLU A 256 -4.03 -9.42 -23.62
CA GLU A 256 -5.23 -8.62 -23.33
C GLU A 256 -5.63 -8.68 -21.85
N ARG A 257 -5.38 -9.83 -21.20
CA ARG A 257 -5.71 -10.04 -19.81
C ARG A 257 -4.96 -9.10 -18.86
N PHE A 258 -3.75 -8.65 -19.22
CA PHE A 258 -2.88 -7.88 -18.34
C PHE A 258 -2.80 -6.38 -18.67
N VAL A 259 -3.56 -5.91 -19.66
CA VAL A 259 -3.57 -4.48 -20.03
C VAL A 259 -4.10 -3.62 -18.88
N ASN A 260 -5.16 -4.07 -18.22
CA ASN A 260 -5.77 -3.36 -17.10
C ASN A 260 -6.28 -4.38 -16.06
N PRO A 261 -5.38 -5.01 -15.29
CA PRO A 261 -5.78 -6.00 -14.29
C PRO A 261 -6.60 -5.34 -13.18
N GLY A 262 -7.65 -6.02 -12.71
CA GLY A 262 -8.43 -5.51 -11.58
C GLY A 262 -7.65 -5.53 -10.28
N PHE A 263 -7.96 -4.62 -9.37
CA PHE A 263 -7.30 -4.60 -8.06
C PHE A 263 -7.85 -5.70 -7.14
N PRO A 264 -7.00 -6.23 -6.25
CA PRO A 264 -7.34 -7.41 -5.45
C PRO A 264 -8.25 -7.11 -4.26
N ILE A 265 -8.85 -8.19 -3.77
CA ILE A 265 -9.68 -8.27 -2.57
C ILE A 265 -9.16 -9.46 -1.77
N THR A 266 -9.15 -9.34 -0.45
CA THR A 266 -8.94 -10.46 0.45
C THR A 266 -10.16 -10.68 1.34
N GLU A 267 -10.48 -11.95 1.57
CA GLU A 267 -11.56 -12.40 2.46
C GLU A 267 -10.92 -13.10 3.66
N ILE A 268 -10.70 -12.38 4.76
CA ILE A 268 -9.93 -12.87 5.91
C ILE A 268 -10.85 -13.51 6.94
N ALA A 269 -10.65 -14.79 7.22
CA ALA A 269 -11.39 -15.57 8.20
C ALA A 269 -10.90 -15.30 9.64
N GLN A 270 -11.64 -15.84 10.63
CA GLN A 270 -11.37 -15.62 12.04
C GLN A 270 -10.01 -16.14 12.50
N ASP A 271 -9.50 -17.19 11.85
CA ASP A 271 -8.22 -17.83 12.14
C ASP A 271 -7.03 -17.17 11.41
N GLY A 272 -7.25 -16.04 10.73
CA GLY A 272 -6.24 -15.34 9.93
C GLY A 272 -5.99 -15.95 8.54
N SER A 273 -6.55 -17.13 8.23
CA SER A 273 -6.53 -17.62 6.84
C SER A 273 -7.37 -16.72 5.94
N CYS A 274 -7.03 -16.65 4.66
CA CYS A 274 -7.74 -15.76 3.74
C CYS A 274 -7.99 -16.38 2.37
N VAL A 275 -8.94 -15.80 1.63
CA VAL A 275 -9.08 -16.03 0.19
C VAL A 275 -8.75 -14.73 -0.54
N VAL A 276 -7.73 -14.76 -1.39
CA VAL A 276 -7.42 -13.67 -2.32
C VAL A 276 -8.29 -13.85 -3.56
N THR A 277 -8.90 -12.76 -4.02
CA THR A 277 -9.83 -12.72 -5.15
C THR A 277 -9.78 -11.34 -5.82
N LYS A 278 -10.55 -11.15 -6.90
CA LYS A 278 -10.84 -9.84 -7.49
C LYS A 278 -12.31 -9.73 -7.87
N HIS A 279 -12.77 -8.52 -8.22
CA HIS A 279 -14.12 -8.34 -8.76
C HIS A 279 -14.31 -9.11 -10.09
N PRO A 280 -15.46 -9.79 -10.29
CA PRO A 280 -15.80 -10.38 -11.57
C PRO A 280 -15.80 -9.34 -12.71
N GLY A 281 -15.44 -9.75 -13.92
CA GLY A 281 -15.44 -8.88 -15.10
C GLY A 281 -14.27 -7.91 -15.22
N THR A 282 -13.37 -7.86 -14.24
CA THR A 282 -12.11 -7.11 -14.33
C THR A 282 -11.00 -7.95 -14.97
N GLY A 283 -9.99 -7.29 -15.54
CA GLY A 283 -8.82 -7.94 -16.12
C GLY A 283 -7.98 -8.69 -15.08
N GLY A 284 -6.90 -9.31 -15.52
CA GLY A 284 -5.98 -10.07 -14.68
C GLY A 284 -6.48 -11.46 -14.31
N MET A 285 -5.81 -12.07 -13.35
CA MET A 285 -6.13 -13.40 -12.82
C MET A 285 -5.62 -13.57 -11.40
N VAL A 286 -6.35 -14.35 -10.60
CA VAL A 286 -5.87 -14.77 -9.27
C VAL A 286 -5.66 -16.28 -9.26
N THR A 287 -4.40 -16.68 -9.25
CA THR A 287 -3.97 -18.07 -9.28
C THR A 287 -2.94 -18.32 -8.19
N VAL A 288 -2.72 -19.59 -7.83
CA VAL A 288 -1.66 -19.94 -6.86
C VAL A 288 -0.31 -19.34 -7.27
N ASP A 289 -0.01 -19.29 -8.57
CA ASP A 289 1.27 -18.76 -9.05
C ASP A 289 1.36 -17.23 -8.95
N THR A 290 0.28 -16.50 -9.22
CA THR A 290 0.28 -15.03 -9.01
C THR A 290 0.37 -14.68 -7.53
N CYS A 291 -0.31 -15.43 -6.66
CA CYS A 291 -0.19 -15.29 -5.21
C CYS A 291 1.20 -15.63 -4.70
N ARG A 292 1.86 -16.68 -5.21
CA ARG A 292 3.25 -17.02 -4.85
C ARG A 292 4.23 -15.96 -5.31
N CYS A 293 4.09 -15.45 -6.54
CA CYS A 293 4.93 -14.37 -7.04
C CYS A 293 4.83 -13.13 -6.16
N GLN A 294 3.61 -12.76 -5.74
CA GLN A 294 3.44 -11.65 -4.81
C GLN A 294 3.99 -11.99 -3.42
N LEU A 295 3.76 -13.18 -2.89
CA LEU A 295 4.25 -13.56 -1.56
C LEU A 295 5.79 -13.50 -1.45
N VAL A 296 6.55 -13.70 -2.52
CA VAL A 296 8.02 -13.62 -2.43
C VAL A 296 8.56 -12.25 -2.82
N TYR A 297 7.69 -11.31 -3.17
CA TYR A 297 8.06 -9.95 -3.50
C TYR A 297 8.48 -9.20 -2.24
N GLU A 298 9.65 -8.54 -2.28
CA GLU A 298 10.20 -7.73 -1.17
C GLU A 298 10.44 -8.45 0.17
N LEU A 299 10.31 -9.78 0.22
CA LEU A 299 10.61 -10.56 1.41
C LEU A 299 12.07 -11.02 1.48
N GLN A 300 12.69 -10.79 2.63
CA GLN A 300 14.05 -11.18 2.94
C GLN A 300 14.07 -12.29 4.00
N GLY A 301 14.31 -13.53 3.55
CA GLY A 301 14.32 -14.69 4.43
C GLY A 301 12.92 -15.19 4.81
N ASN A 302 12.84 -15.97 5.88
CA ASN A 302 11.62 -16.66 6.29
C ASN A 302 10.83 -15.93 7.40
N ALA A 303 11.40 -14.90 8.02
CA ALA A 303 10.75 -14.10 9.04
C ALA A 303 10.43 -12.70 8.49
N TYR A 304 9.16 -12.45 8.23
CA TYR A 304 8.68 -11.16 7.76
C TYR A 304 8.39 -10.23 8.95
N LEU A 305 9.22 -9.20 9.12
CA LEU A 305 9.09 -8.22 10.19
C LEU A 305 8.13 -7.10 9.80
N ASN A 306 7.07 -6.90 10.57
CA ASN A 306 6.13 -5.78 10.43
C ASN A 306 5.93 -5.09 11.79
N SER A 307 5.50 -3.83 11.77
CA SER A 307 5.24 -3.02 12.98
C SER A 307 4.25 -3.65 13.97
N ASP A 308 3.36 -4.53 13.50
CA ASP A 308 2.30 -5.14 14.29
C ASP A 308 2.61 -6.57 14.77
N VAL A 309 3.33 -7.34 13.95
CA VAL A 309 3.58 -8.77 14.14
C VAL A 309 4.77 -9.22 13.29
N THR A 310 5.46 -10.28 13.71
CA THR A 310 6.37 -11.02 12.83
C THR A 310 5.65 -12.21 12.24
N ALA A 311 5.64 -12.39 10.92
CA ALA A 311 5.09 -13.58 10.27
C ALA A 311 6.20 -14.53 9.80
N TYR A 312 6.08 -15.81 10.15
CA TYR A 312 6.92 -16.86 9.58
C TYR A 312 6.28 -17.43 8.32
N VAL A 313 7.03 -17.41 7.22
CA VAL A 313 6.52 -17.81 5.89
C VAL A 313 6.86 -19.25 5.49
N ASP A 314 7.54 -20.01 6.36
CA ASP A 314 8.00 -21.38 6.09
C ASP A 314 6.86 -22.35 5.70
N ASP A 315 5.70 -22.20 6.35
CA ASP A 315 4.58 -23.15 6.28
C ASP A 315 3.38 -22.59 5.49
N VAL A 316 3.56 -21.46 4.78
CA VAL A 316 2.47 -20.81 4.04
C VAL A 316 2.05 -21.67 2.86
N ALA A 317 0.79 -22.12 2.92
CA ALA A 317 0.18 -22.95 1.91
C ALA A 317 -0.85 -22.15 1.10
N MET A 318 -0.98 -22.50 -0.18
CA MET A 318 -1.95 -21.89 -1.09
C MET A 318 -2.71 -22.96 -1.86
N GLU A 319 -4.03 -22.80 -1.97
CA GLU A 319 -4.93 -23.72 -2.66
C GLU A 319 -5.86 -22.96 -3.59
N GLN A 320 -6.01 -23.43 -4.84
CA GLN A 320 -7.00 -22.88 -5.76
C GLN A 320 -8.40 -23.38 -5.36
N VAL A 321 -9.27 -22.48 -4.91
CA VAL A 321 -10.62 -22.81 -4.41
C VAL A 321 -11.75 -22.34 -5.32
N GLY A 322 -11.40 -21.77 -6.48
CA GLY A 322 -12.33 -21.34 -7.52
C GLY A 322 -11.64 -20.52 -8.61
N VAL A 323 -12.41 -20.09 -9.61
CA VAL A 323 -11.92 -19.14 -10.62
C VAL A 323 -11.58 -17.82 -9.94
N ASP A 324 -10.36 -17.32 -10.16
CA ASP A 324 -9.84 -16.11 -9.52
C ASP A 324 -9.95 -16.12 -7.98
N ARG A 325 -9.83 -17.29 -7.35
CA ARG A 325 -9.91 -17.45 -5.89
C ARG A 325 -8.86 -18.42 -5.36
N VAL A 326 -7.96 -17.90 -4.53
CA VAL A 326 -6.87 -18.67 -3.91
C VAL A 326 -6.96 -18.54 -2.40
N ARG A 327 -7.08 -19.67 -1.70
CA ARG A 327 -7.01 -19.73 -0.25
C ARG A 327 -5.54 -19.73 0.18
N VAL A 328 -5.20 -18.93 1.19
CA VAL A 328 -3.87 -18.84 1.80
C VAL A 328 -4.01 -19.12 3.30
N PHE A 329 -3.17 -20.00 3.84
CA PHE A 329 -3.23 -20.45 5.23
C PHE A 329 -1.88 -20.98 5.73
N GLY A 330 -1.80 -21.32 7.03
CA GLY A 330 -0.58 -21.88 7.63
C GLY A 330 0.45 -20.85 8.11
N VAL A 331 0.09 -19.55 8.11
CA VAL A 331 0.96 -18.49 8.62
C VAL A 331 1.07 -18.59 10.14
N ARG A 332 2.29 -18.53 10.67
CA ARG A 332 2.54 -18.47 12.12
C ARG A 332 3.09 -17.11 12.51
N GLY A 333 2.64 -16.60 13.65
CA GLY A 333 3.00 -15.29 14.15
C GLY A 333 3.93 -15.33 15.36
N ALA A 334 4.68 -14.25 15.53
CA ALA A 334 5.46 -13.94 16.72
C ALA A 334 5.30 -12.45 17.07
N PRO A 335 5.71 -12.04 18.29
CA PRO A 335 5.70 -10.62 18.65
C PRO A 335 6.39 -9.74 17.58
N PRO A 336 5.93 -8.48 17.41
CA PRO A 336 6.59 -7.54 16.52
C PRO A 336 8.07 -7.34 16.94
N PRO A 337 8.94 -6.91 16.01
CA PRO A 337 10.32 -6.59 16.34
C PRO A 337 10.38 -5.49 17.40
N SER A 338 11.44 -5.49 18.20
CA SER A 338 11.67 -4.44 19.22
C SER A 338 12.08 -3.09 18.64
N THR A 339 12.18 -2.98 17.31
CA THR A 339 12.59 -1.79 16.57
C THR A 339 11.50 -1.38 15.57
N THR A 340 11.50 -0.11 15.18
CA THR A 340 10.56 0.44 14.19
C THR A 340 11.34 0.90 12.97
N LYS A 341 10.84 0.60 11.76
CA LYS A 341 11.41 1.12 10.51
C LYS A 341 11.22 2.64 10.47
N LEU A 342 12.30 3.36 10.22
CA LEU A 342 12.32 4.81 10.09
C LEU A 342 12.96 5.14 8.74
N ALA A 343 12.22 5.87 7.90
CA ALA A 343 12.77 6.43 6.66
C ALA A 343 13.25 7.85 6.93
N ILE A 344 14.52 8.14 6.62
CA ILE A 344 15.14 9.46 6.74
C ILE A 344 15.62 9.89 5.37
N PHE A 345 15.22 11.08 4.93
CA PHE A 345 15.55 11.63 3.62
C PHE A 345 16.40 12.88 3.77
N TYR A 346 17.41 13.01 2.91
CA TYR A 346 18.25 14.18 2.80
C TYR A 346 18.51 14.47 1.33
N LYS A 347 18.86 15.72 1.00
CA LYS A 347 19.19 16.09 -0.36
C LYS A 347 20.60 15.60 -0.74
N ALA A 348 20.69 14.49 -1.48
CA ALA A 348 21.96 13.89 -1.87
C ALA A 348 22.64 14.58 -3.08
N GLY A 349 21.85 15.07 -4.04
CA GLY A 349 22.33 15.65 -5.29
C GLY A 349 21.24 15.62 -6.35
N TYR A 350 21.63 15.68 -7.62
CA TYR A 350 20.73 15.50 -8.76
C TYR A 350 21.23 14.34 -9.61
N GLU A 351 20.33 13.41 -9.89
CA GLU A 351 20.54 12.32 -10.85
C GLU A 351 19.23 12.14 -11.61
N MET A 352 19.31 11.91 -12.91
CA MET A 352 18.14 11.59 -13.73
C MET A 352 18.44 10.30 -14.48
N GLN A 353 17.76 9.23 -14.09
CA GLN A 353 17.83 7.93 -14.76
C GLN A 353 16.41 7.35 -14.82
N ALA A 354 16.03 6.83 -15.99
CA ALA A 354 14.83 6.02 -16.15
C ALA A 354 15.29 4.66 -16.66
N LEU A 355 15.20 3.63 -15.81
CA LEU A 355 15.61 2.27 -16.12
C LEU A 355 14.39 1.36 -16.05
N PHE A 356 14.02 0.77 -17.19
CA PHE A 356 12.94 -0.22 -17.28
C PHE A 356 13.57 -1.58 -17.52
N ASN A 357 13.56 -2.43 -16.49
CA ASN A 357 14.15 -3.76 -16.55
C ASN A 357 13.07 -4.81 -16.81
N ALA A 358 13.27 -5.64 -17.83
CA ALA A 358 12.50 -6.86 -18.02
C ALA A 358 13.46 -8.05 -17.91
N THR A 359 13.27 -8.87 -16.86
CA THR A 359 14.11 -10.04 -16.58
C THR A 359 13.35 -11.35 -16.85
N GLY A 360 14.06 -12.47 -16.93
CA GLY A 360 13.46 -13.80 -17.13
C GLY A 360 13.04 -14.10 -18.58
N TYR A 361 12.07 -15.00 -18.76
CA TYR A 361 11.55 -15.38 -20.07
C TYR A 361 10.58 -14.33 -20.64
N GLY A 362 10.32 -14.41 -21.95
CA GLY A 362 9.28 -13.61 -22.60
C GLY A 362 9.55 -12.09 -22.62
N VAL A 363 10.80 -11.64 -22.52
CA VAL A 363 11.18 -10.20 -22.47
C VAL A 363 10.51 -9.38 -23.57
N GLY A 364 10.51 -9.86 -24.82
CA GLY A 364 9.84 -9.18 -25.93
C GLY A 364 8.32 -9.04 -25.74
N ASN A 365 7.67 -10.03 -25.12
CA ASN A 365 6.25 -9.95 -24.75
C ASN A 365 6.01 -8.96 -23.61
N LYS A 366 6.91 -8.89 -22.62
CA LYS A 366 6.83 -7.92 -21.51
C LYS A 366 6.89 -6.48 -22.02
N PHE A 367 7.83 -6.18 -22.92
CA PHE A 367 7.90 -4.83 -23.52
C PHE A 367 6.73 -4.51 -24.44
N LYS A 368 6.18 -5.49 -25.18
CA LYS A 368 4.94 -5.30 -25.95
C LYS A 368 3.74 -5.02 -25.03
N LEU A 369 3.64 -5.74 -23.92
CA LEU A 369 2.60 -5.50 -22.90
C LEU A 369 2.76 -4.10 -22.30
N PHE A 370 3.98 -3.71 -21.94
CA PHE A 370 4.29 -2.38 -21.42
C PHE A 370 3.88 -1.27 -22.42
N GLU A 371 4.29 -1.37 -23.69
CA GLU A 371 3.85 -0.43 -24.73
C GLU A 371 2.33 -0.34 -24.80
N LYS A 372 1.66 -1.49 -24.77
CA LYS A 372 0.21 -1.55 -24.86
C LYS A 372 -0.49 -0.93 -23.64
N GLN A 373 0.04 -1.14 -22.44
CA GLN A 373 -0.44 -0.49 -21.22
C GLN A 373 -0.27 1.02 -21.30
N VAL A 374 0.91 1.50 -21.71
CA VAL A 374 1.17 2.94 -21.91
C VAL A 374 0.14 3.53 -22.89
N ARG A 375 -0.09 2.87 -24.04
CA ARG A 375 -1.09 3.32 -25.01
C ARG A 375 -2.53 3.28 -24.49
N PHE A 376 -2.88 2.31 -23.65
CA PHE A 376 -4.21 2.17 -23.07
C PHE A 376 -4.51 3.28 -22.06
N PHE A 377 -3.54 3.62 -21.21
CA PHE A 377 -3.71 4.63 -20.16
C PHE A 377 -3.42 6.05 -20.60
N LEU A 378 -2.72 6.25 -21.73
CA LEU A 378 -2.55 7.58 -22.31
C LEU A 378 -3.89 8.11 -22.83
N GLU A 379 -4.38 9.17 -22.21
CA GLU A 379 -5.56 9.88 -22.70
C GLU A 379 -5.33 10.44 -24.10
N GLU A 380 -6.39 10.51 -24.91
CA GLU A 380 -6.32 11.05 -26.27
C GLU A 380 -5.78 12.49 -26.31
N LYS A 381 -6.04 13.28 -25.26
CA LYS A 381 -5.52 14.63 -25.10
C LYS A 381 -4.01 14.65 -24.81
N ALA A 382 -3.49 13.66 -24.09
CA ALA A 382 -2.05 13.52 -23.87
C ALA A 382 -1.35 13.08 -25.16
N LEU A 383 -1.95 12.14 -25.90
CA LEU A 383 -1.41 11.70 -27.20
C LEU A 383 -1.23 12.85 -28.19
N LYS A 384 -2.15 13.83 -28.20
CA LYS A 384 -2.08 15.02 -29.06
C LYS A 384 -0.99 16.02 -28.66
N GLN A 385 -0.34 15.85 -27.51
CA GLN A 385 0.77 16.71 -27.06
C GLN A 385 2.15 16.19 -27.47
N PHE A 386 2.24 14.94 -27.95
CA PHE A 386 3.49 14.38 -28.43
C PHE A 386 3.66 14.66 -29.92
N ASP A 387 4.80 15.24 -30.30
CA ASP A 387 5.20 15.34 -31.71
C ASP A 387 5.53 13.95 -32.29
N VAL A 388 6.12 13.07 -31.48
CA VAL A 388 6.45 11.68 -31.81
C VAL A 388 6.27 10.80 -30.58
N LEU A 389 5.54 9.68 -30.74
CA LEU A 389 5.46 8.61 -29.74
C LEU A 389 5.93 7.29 -30.38
N GLN A 390 7.18 6.91 -30.09
CA GLN A 390 7.79 5.70 -30.63
C GLN A 390 8.29 4.81 -29.48
N PHE A 391 8.03 3.51 -29.60
CA PHE A 391 8.61 2.48 -28.73
C PHE A 391 9.67 1.75 -29.54
N GLN A 392 10.89 1.73 -29.04
CA GLN A 392 12.04 1.05 -29.67
C GLN A 392 12.40 -0.15 -28.79
N GLN A 393 12.48 -1.34 -29.39
CA GLN A 393 12.95 -2.56 -28.71
C GLN A 393 14.40 -2.86 -29.03
#